data_AF-A0A9W6YK82-F1
#
_entry.id   AF-A0A9W6YK82-F1
#
_cell.length_a   1.000
_cell.length_b   1.000
_cell.length_c   1.000
_cell.angle_alpha   90.00
_cell.angle_beta   90.00
_cell.angle_gamma   90.00
#
_symmetry.space_group_name_H-M   'P 1'
#
loop_
_entity.id
_entity.type
_entity.pdbx_description
1 polymer ?
#
loop_
_entity_poly.entity_id
_entity_poly.type
_entity_poly.pdbx_seq_one_letter_code
_entity_poly.pdbx_strand_id
1 'polypeptide(L)'
;MPGLRRVYQVHGHTDVPSEFVIPTGDGRWPKLSWGWSLGYTVTSIRLSGAYPTQVAASEEELKKLKFCFTTIAKREWNEKILPSLKVYRQLKHHGLVERPFVVPSEPPWPEMAWGMPLGVVVNAVRTGSRFFKQSTRDKDALIQLGFSWDFYQSNWRERIFPAIQVCASEIGHFYLPCNFVVPARDPWPKSAGSRRATL
;
A
#
# COMPACT_ATOMS: atom_id res chain seq x y z
N MET A 1 -6.03 -15.88 24.76
CA MET A 1 -4.64 -16.32 24.43
C MET A 1 -3.58 -15.38 25.04
N PRO A 2 -2.80 -15.80 26.05
CA PRO A 2 -1.89 -14.90 26.80
C PRO A 2 -0.73 -14.29 26.00
N GLY A 3 -0.06 -15.08 25.14
CA GLY A 3 1.03 -14.58 24.29
C GLY A 3 0.56 -13.53 23.28
N LEU A 4 -0.59 -13.77 22.63
CA LEU A 4 -1.19 -12.83 21.69
C LEU A 4 -1.58 -11.49 22.34
N ARG A 5 -2.10 -11.56 23.58
CA ARG A 5 -2.43 -10.37 24.38
C ARG A 5 -1.19 -9.52 24.66
N ARG A 6 -0.03 -10.16 24.90
CA ARG A 6 1.23 -9.46 25.09
C ARG A 6 1.73 -8.78 23.82
N VAL A 7 1.67 -9.47 22.67
CA VAL A 7 1.99 -8.87 21.36
C VAL A 7 1.15 -7.62 21.14
N TYR A 8 -0.16 -7.70 21.40
CA TYR A 8 -1.06 -6.56 21.26
C TYR A 8 -0.69 -5.39 22.19
N GLN A 9 -0.30 -5.66 23.44
CA GLN A 9 0.13 -4.61 24.37
C GLN A 9 1.43 -3.93 23.94
N VAL A 10 2.36 -4.66 23.32
CA VAL A 10 3.66 -4.12 22.92
C VAL A 10 3.57 -3.38 21.59
N HIS A 11 2.82 -3.92 20.62
CA HIS A 11 2.83 -3.43 19.24
C HIS A 11 1.52 -2.72 18.83
N GLY A 12 0.47 -2.78 19.66
CA GLY A 12 -0.86 -2.26 19.31
C GLY A 12 -1.59 -3.08 18.23
N HIS A 13 -0.98 -4.18 17.75
CA HIS A 13 -1.53 -5.09 16.75
C HIS A 13 -1.11 -6.53 17.03
N THR A 14 -1.83 -7.51 16.48
CA THR A 14 -1.53 -8.94 16.63
C THR A 14 -0.84 -9.54 15.40
N ASP A 15 -0.20 -8.71 14.57
CA ASP A 15 0.51 -9.18 13.38
C ASP A 15 1.88 -9.75 13.78
N VAL A 16 1.87 -11.04 14.05
CA VAL A 16 3.05 -11.82 14.43
C VAL A 16 3.69 -12.43 13.16
N PRO A 17 5.00 -12.21 12.91
CA PRO A 17 5.72 -12.89 11.83
C PRO A 17 5.67 -14.41 11.98
N SER A 18 5.63 -15.16 10.88
CA SER A 18 5.49 -16.63 10.90
C SER A 18 6.62 -17.34 11.66
N GLU A 19 7.81 -16.75 11.67
CA GLU A 19 9.02 -17.29 12.32
C GLU A 19 9.14 -16.87 13.79
N PHE A 20 8.21 -16.05 14.30
CA PHE A 20 8.31 -15.54 15.66
C PHE A 20 8.10 -16.66 16.69
N VAL A 21 9.17 -16.92 17.44
CA VAL A 21 9.20 -17.81 18.59
C VAL A 21 9.30 -16.97 19.85
N ILE A 22 8.50 -17.31 20.86
CA ILE A 22 8.53 -16.61 22.15
C ILE A 22 9.88 -16.91 22.84
N PRO A 23 10.66 -15.88 23.21
CA PRO A 23 11.96 -16.08 23.86
C PRO A 23 11.85 -16.83 25.19
N THR A 24 12.77 -17.76 25.41
CA THR A 24 12.87 -18.49 26.68
C THR A 24 13.52 -17.60 27.74
N GLY A 25 13.02 -17.64 28.98
CA GLY A 25 13.59 -16.88 30.10
C GLY A 25 13.13 -15.43 30.19
N ASP A 26 12.34 -14.94 29.23
CA ASP A 26 11.77 -13.58 29.30
C ASP A 26 10.48 -13.59 30.12
N GLY A 27 10.54 -13.01 31.33
CA GLY A 27 9.41 -12.87 32.25
C GLY A 27 8.25 -12.00 31.71
N ARG A 28 8.44 -11.32 30.57
CA ARG A 28 7.37 -10.61 29.85
C ARG A 28 6.38 -11.55 29.17
N TRP A 29 6.73 -12.84 29.06
CA TRP A 29 5.89 -13.89 28.48
C TRP A 29 5.52 -14.94 29.52
N PRO A 30 4.31 -15.53 29.44
CA PRO A 30 3.94 -16.65 30.27
C PRO A 30 4.95 -17.79 30.13
N LYS A 31 5.40 -18.38 31.25
CA LYS A 31 6.41 -19.45 31.25
C LYS A 31 6.04 -20.64 30.35
N LEU A 32 4.77 -21.02 30.32
CA LEU A 32 4.25 -22.10 29.46
C LEU A 32 4.29 -21.79 27.96
N SER A 33 4.52 -20.53 27.59
CA SER A 33 4.62 -20.10 26.20
C SER A 33 6.05 -19.91 25.71
N TRP A 34 7.05 -20.08 26.59
CA TRP A 34 8.46 -19.99 26.21
C TRP A 34 8.86 -21.06 25.20
N GLY A 35 9.60 -20.67 24.16
CA GLY A 35 9.99 -21.56 23.06
C GLY A 35 8.84 -21.91 22.11
N TRP A 36 7.62 -21.43 22.36
CA TRP A 36 6.47 -21.69 21.49
C TRP A 36 6.51 -20.83 20.23
N SER A 37 6.30 -21.47 19.07
CA SER A 37 6.19 -20.78 17.78
C SER A 37 4.82 -20.12 17.62
N LEU A 38 4.65 -18.97 18.28
CA LEU A 38 3.42 -18.18 18.22
C LEU A 38 3.13 -17.72 16.79
N GLY A 39 4.17 -17.37 16.02
CA GLY A 39 4.06 -16.98 14.62
C GLY A 39 3.45 -18.06 13.74
N TYR A 40 3.91 -19.30 13.92
CA TYR A 40 3.36 -20.45 13.21
C TYR A 40 1.90 -20.69 13.60
N THR A 41 1.57 -20.71 14.90
CA THR A 41 0.19 -20.91 15.37
C THR A 41 -0.76 -19.86 14.81
N VAL A 42 -0.39 -18.57 14.85
CA VAL A 42 -1.19 -17.49 14.28
C VAL A 42 -1.37 -17.66 12.77
N THR A 43 -0.33 -18.10 12.07
CA THR A 43 -0.39 -18.39 10.63
C THR A 43 -1.31 -19.58 10.33
N SER A 44 -1.26 -20.65 11.10
CA SER A 44 -2.15 -21.82 10.96
C SER A 44 -3.61 -21.48 11.26
N ILE A 45 -3.88 -20.62 12.25
CA ILE A 45 -5.24 -20.12 12.51
C ILE A 45 -5.75 -19.34 11.29
N ARG A 46 -4.91 -18.49 10.69
CA ARG A 46 -5.27 -17.65 9.53
C ARG A 46 -5.45 -18.41 8.23
N LEU A 47 -4.56 -19.36 7.93
CA LEU A 47 -4.51 -20.04 6.63
C LEU A 47 -5.23 -21.38 6.60
N SER A 48 -5.23 -22.11 7.71
CA SER A 48 -5.73 -23.49 7.78
C SER A 48 -6.99 -23.62 8.64
N GLY A 49 -7.48 -22.54 9.24
CA GLY A 49 -8.62 -22.58 10.15
C GLY A 49 -8.36 -23.46 11.37
N ALA A 50 -7.09 -23.55 11.79
CA ALA A 50 -6.71 -24.38 12.93
C ALA A 50 -7.42 -23.91 14.21
N TYR A 51 -7.73 -24.86 15.10
CA TYR A 51 -8.41 -24.63 16.37
C TYR A 51 -9.80 -23.94 16.25
N PRO A 52 -10.71 -24.44 15.37
CA PRO A 52 -11.96 -23.74 15.07
C PRO A 52 -12.87 -23.59 16.30
N THR A 53 -12.92 -24.59 17.18
CA THR A 53 -13.72 -24.55 18.41
C THR A 53 -13.15 -23.57 19.43
N GLN A 54 -11.83 -23.51 19.58
CA GLN A 54 -11.17 -22.59 20.51
C GLN A 54 -11.23 -21.14 20.01
N VAL A 55 -11.12 -20.94 18.69
CA VAL A 55 -11.27 -19.63 18.03
C VAL A 55 -12.69 -19.11 18.19
N ALA A 56 -13.71 -19.95 17.97
CA ALA A 56 -15.10 -19.58 18.18
C ALA A 56 -15.39 -19.23 19.66
N ALA A 57 -14.89 -20.04 20.59
CA ALA A 57 -15.02 -19.75 22.03
C ALA A 57 -14.31 -18.46 22.48
N SER A 58 -13.30 -18.01 21.73
CA SER A 58 -12.50 -16.82 22.05
C SER A 58 -12.75 -15.65 21.08
N GLU A 59 -13.83 -15.69 20.29
CA GLU A 59 -14.05 -14.74 19.20
C GLU A 59 -14.12 -13.29 19.70
N GLU A 60 -14.78 -13.04 20.83
CA GLU A 60 -14.86 -11.70 21.45
C GLU A 60 -13.50 -11.19 21.92
N GLU A 61 -12.67 -12.06 22.51
CA GLU A 61 -11.30 -11.72 22.91
C GLU A 61 -10.46 -11.36 21.68
N LEU A 62 -10.57 -12.15 20.60
CA LEU A 62 -9.86 -11.91 19.35
C LEU A 62 -10.32 -10.63 18.66
N LYS A 63 -11.61 -10.31 18.67
CA LYS A 63 -12.15 -9.02 18.20
C LYS A 63 -11.58 -7.85 19.00
N LYS A 64 -11.53 -7.95 20.34
CA LYS A 64 -10.97 -6.94 21.23
C LYS A 64 -9.47 -6.71 20.99
N LEU A 65 -8.74 -7.77 20.65
CA LEU A 65 -7.32 -7.73 20.28
C LEU A 65 -7.09 -7.28 18.83
N LYS A 66 -8.14 -6.91 18.09
CA LYS A 66 -8.09 -6.58 16.65
C LYS A 66 -7.38 -7.67 15.84
N PHE A 67 -7.64 -8.93 16.18
CA PHE A 67 -7.01 -10.07 15.54
C PHE A 67 -7.44 -10.17 14.08
N CYS A 68 -6.46 -10.07 13.18
CA CYS A 68 -6.73 -10.26 11.76
C CYS A 68 -6.83 -11.76 11.45
N PHE A 69 -8.06 -12.20 11.14
CA PHE A 69 -8.34 -13.55 10.62
C PHE A 69 -7.92 -13.74 9.17
N THR A 70 -7.65 -12.63 8.46
CA THR A 70 -7.14 -12.68 7.08
C THR A 70 -5.62 -12.61 7.03
N THR A 71 -5.05 -12.80 5.84
CA THR A 71 -3.60 -12.61 5.65
C THR A 71 -3.23 -11.14 5.86
N ILE A 72 -2.03 -10.90 6.40
CA ILE A 72 -1.46 -9.55 6.59
C ILE A 72 -1.54 -8.76 5.28
N ALA A 73 -1.20 -9.40 4.15
CA ALA A 73 -1.28 -8.78 2.84
C ALA A 73 -2.71 -8.35 2.44
N LYS A 74 -3.76 -9.13 2.80
CA LYS A 74 -5.16 -8.76 2.54
C LYS A 74 -5.59 -7.58 3.40
N ARG A 75 -5.16 -7.56 4.67
CA ARG A 75 -5.40 -6.44 5.60
C ARG A 75 -4.74 -5.16 5.09
N GLU A 76 -3.45 -5.18 4.81
CA GLU A 76 -2.71 -4.02 4.30
C GLU A 76 -3.32 -3.48 3.01
N TRP A 77 -3.72 -4.37 2.11
CA TRP A 77 -4.37 -4.00 0.87
C TRP A 77 -5.70 -3.27 1.10
N ASN A 78 -6.56 -3.83 1.95
CA ASN A 78 -7.91 -3.31 2.19
C ASN A 78 -7.93 -2.07 3.10
N GLU A 79 -7.08 -2.01 4.12
CA GLU A 79 -7.08 -0.95 5.14
C GLU A 79 -6.14 0.21 4.80
N LYS A 80 -5.08 -0.04 4.02
CA LYS A 80 -4.05 0.97 3.73
C LYS A 80 -3.96 1.30 2.26
N ILE A 81 -3.69 0.32 1.40
CA ILE A 81 -3.32 0.56 0.00
C ILE A 81 -4.51 1.05 -0.82
N LEU A 82 -5.63 0.31 -0.86
CA LEU A 82 -6.81 0.70 -1.62
C LEU A 82 -7.42 2.04 -1.17
N PRO A 83 -7.61 2.30 0.14
CA PRO A 83 -8.12 3.60 0.57
C PRO A 83 -7.15 4.74 0.24
N SER A 84 -5.85 4.53 0.35
CA SER A 84 -4.86 5.55 -0.04
C SER A 84 -4.88 5.82 -1.56
N LEU A 85 -5.08 4.80 -2.40
CA LEU A 85 -5.25 4.99 -3.85
C LEU A 85 -6.51 5.78 -4.20
N LYS A 86 -7.62 5.56 -3.46
CA LYS A 86 -8.85 6.35 -3.60
C LYS A 86 -8.60 7.82 -3.31
N VAL A 87 -7.96 8.10 -2.17
CA VAL A 87 -7.61 9.47 -1.77
C VAL A 87 -6.66 10.13 -2.78
N TYR A 88 -5.63 9.39 -3.23
CA TYR A 88 -4.69 9.89 -4.23
C TYR A 88 -5.41 10.30 -5.52
N ARG A 89 -6.32 9.46 -6.02
CA ARG A 89 -7.10 9.76 -7.22
C ARG A 89 -8.01 10.97 -7.04
N GLN A 90 -8.62 11.12 -5.86
CA GLN A 90 -9.47 12.28 -5.55
C GLN A 90 -8.67 13.59 -5.54
N LEU A 91 -7.46 13.59 -4.96
CA LEU A 91 -6.64 14.79 -4.81
C LEU A 91 -5.84 15.16 -6.06
N LYS A 92 -5.34 14.16 -6.80
CA LYS A 92 -4.47 14.38 -7.98
C LYS A 92 -5.22 14.25 -9.30
N HIS A 93 -6.47 13.79 -9.28
CA HIS A 93 -7.31 13.53 -10.46
C HIS A 93 -6.74 12.50 -11.46
N HIS A 94 -5.62 11.86 -11.15
CA HIS A 94 -4.99 10.80 -11.95
C HIS A 94 -4.52 9.63 -11.07
N GLY A 95 -4.37 8.44 -11.66
CA GLY A 95 -3.92 7.23 -10.96
C GLY A 95 -2.39 6.96 -11.05
N LEU A 96 -1.65 7.91 -11.62
CA LEU A 96 -0.18 7.86 -11.70
C LEU A 96 0.45 8.15 -10.34
N VAL A 97 0.54 7.14 -9.48
CA VAL A 97 1.30 7.22 -8.24
C VAL A 97 2.80 7.10 -8.56
N GLU A 98 3.54 8.15 -8.24
CA GLU A 98 4.98 8.23 -8.44
C GLU A 98 5.73 7.43 -7.35
N ARG A 99 6.85 6.79 -7.71
CA ARG A 99 7.62 5.94 -6.78
C ARG A 99 8.04 6.61 -5.45
N PRO A 100 8.47 7.89 -5.40
CA PRO A 100 8.86 8.52 -4.13
C PRO A 100 7.68 9.01 -3.29
N PHE A 101 6.43 8.80 -3.74
CA PHE A 101 5.27 9.28 -3.01
C PHE A 101 5.11 8.55 -1.66
N VAL A 102 5.03 9.34 -0.60
CA VAL A 102 4.76 8.92 0.78
C VAL A 102 3.42 9.50 1.20
N VAL A 103 2.60 8.70 1.86
CA VAL A 103 1.29 9.12 2.36
C VAL A 103 1.48 10.18 3.47
N PRO A 104 0.94 11.38 3.29
CA PRO A 104 0.92 12.42 4.33
C PRO A 104 0.22 11.95 5.61
N SER A 105 0.72 12.39 6.76
CA SER A 105 0.15 12.09 8.07
C SER A 105 -1.01 13.01 8.45
N GLU A 106 -1.95 13.20 7.53
CA GLU A 106 -3.07 14.14 7.68
C GLU A 106 -4.34 13.62 6.98
N PRO A 107 -5.54 14.07 7.40
CA PRO A 107 -6.76 13.82 6.64
C PRO A 107 -6.67 14.41 5.22
N PRO A 108 -7.27 13.77 4.19
CA PRO A 108 -8.18 12.63 4.25
C PRO A 108 -7.49 11.26 4.16
N TRP A 109 -6.17 11.18 4.31
CA TRP A 109 -5.44 9.92 4.22
C TRP A 109 -5.77 9.00 5.40
N PRO A 110 -5.87 7.68 5.18
CA PRO A 110 -6.15 6.75 6.26
C PRO A 110 -4.98 6.73 7.26
N GLU A 111 -5.28 6.91 8.54
CA GLU A 111 -4.27 6.98 9.62
C GLU A 111 -3.30 5.80 9.62
N MET A 112 -3.82 4.61 9.31
CA MET A 112 -3.03 3.39 9.23
C MET A 112 -2.01 3.38 8.08
N ALA A 113 -2.14 4.26 7.09
CA ALA A 113 -1.21 4.42 6.00
C ALA A 113 -0.32 5.66 6.12
N TRP A 114 -0.49 6.49 7.16
CA TRP A 114 0.36 7.67 7.38
C TRP A 114 1.85 7.31 7.42
N GLY A 115 2.66 8.05 6.66
CA GLY A 115 4.09 7.78 6.49
C GLY A 115 4.43 6.56 5.63
N MET A 116 3.44 5.86 5.05
CA MET A 116 3.69 4.72 4.17
C MET A 116 4.27 5.19 2.83
N PRO A 117 5.37 4.58 2.33
CA PRO A 117 5.88 4.83 0.99
C PRO A 117 4.99 4.17 -0.07
N LEU A 118 3.79 4.70 -0.27
CA LEU A 118 2.77 4.17 -1.17
C LEU A 118 3.29 4.03 -2.60
N GLY A 119 4.15 4.93 -3.07
CA GLY A 119 4.77 4.84 -4.38
C GLY A 119 5.63 3.58 -4.59
N VAL A 120 6.37 3.17 -3.56
CA VAL A 120 7.17 1.94 -3.58
C VAL A 120 6.26 0.72 -3.58
N VAL A 121 5.21 0.74 -2.75
CA VAL A 121 4.21 -0.33 -2.67
C VAL A 121 3.50 -0.49 -4.01
N VAL A 122 3.01 0.59 -4.60
CA VAL A 122 2.35 0.59 -5.91
C VAL A 122 3.29 0.08 -7.00
N ASN A 123 4.57 0.46 -6.97
CA ASN A 123 5.55 -0.09 -7.90
C ASN A 123 5.70 -1.61 -7.74
N ALA A 124 5.73 -2.12 -6.51
CA ALA A 124 5.77 -3.55 -6.25
C ALA A 124 4.51 -4.30 -6.74
N VAL A 125 3.35 -3.63 -6.72
CA VAL A 125 2.10 -4.12 -7.30
C VAL A 125 2.19 -4.18 -8.83
N ARG A 126 2.71 -3.13 -9.48
CA ARG A 126 2.90 -3.07 -10.94
C ARG A 126 3.82 -4.18 -11.43
N THR A 127 4.91 -4.45 -10.72
CA THR A 127 5.86 -5.52 -11.09
C THR A 127 5.38 -6.93 -10.69
N GLY A 128 4.23 -7.05 -10.02
CA GLY A 128 3.73 -8.32 -9.51
C GLY A 128 4.54 -8.93 -8.35
N SER A 129 5.58 -8.23 -7.87
CA SER A 129 6.46 -8.71 -6.79
C SER A 129 5.76 -8.79 -5.43
N ARG A 130 4.73 -7.97 -5.19
CA ARG A 130 3.90 -8.00 -3.98
C ARG A 130 2.43 -7.81 -4.32
N PHE A 131 1.57 -8.33 -3.46
CA PHE A 131 0.11 -8.19 -3.55
C PHE A 131 -0.55 -8.71 -4.84
N PHE A 132 0.11 -9.59 -5.60
CA PHE A 132 -0.41 -10.15 -6.86
C PHE A 132 -1.82 -10.75 -6.74
N LYS A 133 -2.09 -11.49 -5.66
CA LYS A 133 -3.40 -12.09 -5.40
C LYS A 133 -4.47 -11.02 -5.16
N GLN A 134 -4.14 -9.98 -4.40
CA GLN A 134 -5.05 -8.88 -4.08
C GLN A 134 -5.31 -7.98 -5.28
N SER A 135 -4.26 -7.68 -6.06
CA SER A 135 -4.36 -6.84 -7.26
C SER A 135 -5.13 -7.52 -8.39
N THR A 136 -5.04 -8.85 -8.49
CA THR A 136 -5.86 -9.64 -9.41
C THR A 136 -7.32 -9.70 -8.95
N ARG A 137 -7.57 -9.88 -7.65
CA ARG A 137 -8.93 -9.90 -7.09
C ARG A 137 -9.66 -8.58 -7.28
N ASP A 138 -8.98 -7.46 -7.02
CA ASP A 138 -9.59 -6.12 -7.02
C ASP A 138 -9.27 -5.35 -8.31
N LYS A 139 -9.06 -6.07 -9.43
CA LYS A 139 -8.67 -5.50 -10.72
C LYS A 139 -9.67 -4.45 -11.20
N ASP A 140 -10.97 -4.69 -11.06
CA ASP A 140 -12.02 -3.75 -11.48
C ASP A 140 -12.01 -2.46 -10.66
N ALA A 141 -11.77 -2.57 -9.35
CA ALA A 141 -11.61 -1.40 -8.49
C ALA A 141 -10.37 -0.58 -8.89
N LEU A 142 -9.26 -1.24 -9.24
CA LEU A 142 -8.07 -0.57 -9.74
C LEU A 142 -8.31 0.12 -11.08
N ILE A 143 -9.08 -0.49 -11.99
CA ILE A 143 -9.48 0.11 -13.26
C ILE A 143 -10.31 1.37 -13.02
N GLN A 144 -11.31 1.31 -12.13
CA GLN A 144 -12.13 2.48 -11.78
C GLN A 144 -11.31 3.62 -11.17
N LEU A 145 -10.22 3.31 -10.47
CA LEU A 145 -9.30 4.30 -9.92
C LEU A 145 -8.32 4.87 -10.96
N GLY A 146 -8.33 4.34 -12.19
CA GLY A 146 -7.38 4.69 -13.24
C GLY A 146 -5.96 4.26 -12.89
N PHE A 147 -5.81 3.12 -12.19
CA PHE A 147 -4.52 2.58 -11.81
C PHE A 147 -3.71 2.21 -13.06
N SER A 148 -2.58 2.89 -13.24
CA SER A 148 -1.65 2.60 -14.33
C SER A 148 -0.75 1.42 -13.95
N TRP A 149 -0.85 0.34 -14.73
CA TRP A 149 0.01 -0.83 -14.61
C TRP A 149 1.39 -0.59 -15.22
N ASP A 150 1.45 0.08 -16.37
CA ASP A 150 2.68 0.53 -17.00
C ASP A 150 2.84 2.04 -16.79
N PHE A 151 3.62 2.38 -15.76
CA PHE A 151 3.88 3.78 -15.40
C PHE A 151 4.52 4.56 -16.56
N TYR A 152 5.48 3.98 -17.28
CA TYR A 152 6.21 4.69 -18.34
C TYR A 152 5.31 4.93 -19.54
N GLN A 153 4.53 3.93 -19.95
CA GLN A 153 3.60 4.07 -21.06
C GLN A 153 2.47 5.05 -20.74
N SER A 154 1.89 5.00 -19.54
CA SER A 154 0.83 5.94 -19.15
C SER A 154 1.39 7.36 -18.95
N ASN A 155 2.56 7.51 -18.33
CA ASN A 155 3.20 8.83 -18.18
C ASN A 155 3.57 9.44 -19.55
N TRP A 156 4.02 8.61 -20.49
CA TRP A 156 4.28 9.04 -21.86
C TRP A 156 3.00 9.51 -22.55
N ARG A 157 1.93 8.70 -22.54
CA ARG A 157 0.67 9.02 -23.24
C ARG A 157 -0.11 10.16 -22.61
N GLU A 158 -0.16 10.25 -21.28
CA GLU A 158 -1.04 11.19 -20.58
C GLU A 158 -0.37 12.52 -20.24
N ARG A 159 0.97 12.56 -20.16
CA ARG A 159 1.71 13.77 -19.75
C ARG A 159 2.71 14.23 -20.80
N ILE A 160 3.64 13.35 -21.20
CA ILE A 160 4.77 13.76 -22.04
C ILE A 160 4.32 14.05 -23.47
N PHE A 161 3.59 13.14 -24.10
CA PHE A 161 3.20 13.26 -25.50
C PHE A 161 2.27 14.46 -25.77
N PRO A 162 1.20 14.70 -24.99
CA PRO A 162 0.37 15.89 -25.18
C PRO A 162 1.17 17.19 -24.95
N ALA A 163 2.08 17.22 -23.97
CA ALA A 163 2.94 18.38 -23.76
C ALA A 163 3.88 18.62 -24.95
N ILE A 164 4.45 17.57 -25.55
CA ILE A 164 5.25 17.70 -26.78
C ILE A 164 4.40 18.22 -27.94
N GLN A 165 3.17 17.73 -28.12
CA GLN A 165 2.27 18.19 -29.19
C GLN A 165 1.95 19.69 -29.07
N VAL A 166 1.62 20.14 -27.87
CA VAL A 166 1.36 21.56 -27.58
C VAL A 166 2.62 22.41 -27.79
N CYS A 167 3.78 21.90 -27.36
CA CYS A 167 5.05 22.58 -27.60
C CYS A 167 5.35 22.72 -29.09
N ALA A 168 5.10 21.67 -29.87
CA ALA A 168 5.34 21.65 -31.31
C ALA A 168 4.39 22.61 -32.04
N SER A 169 3.14 22.77 -31.59
CA SER A 169 2.19 23.71 -32.19
C SER A 169 2.47 25.18 -31.83
N GLU A 170 3.00 25.44 -30.62
CA GLU A 170 3.24 26.81 -30.13
C GLU A 170 4.63 27.36 -30.49
N ILE A 171 5.67 26.52 -30.51
CA ILE A 171 7.06 26.98 -30.56
C ILE A 171 7.70 26.82 -31.95
N GLY A 172 7.10 26.03 -32.85
CA GLY A 172 7.56 25.88 -34.25
C GLY A 172 8.97 25.29 -34.43
N HIS A 173 9.76 25.07 -33.37
CA HIS A 173 11.12 24.56 -33.43
C HIS A 173 11.38 23.38 -32.47
N PHE A 174 12.08 22.38 -32.99
CA PHE A 174 12.39 21.08 -32.40
C PHE A 174 13.43 21.09 -31.26
N TYR A 175 13.82 22.27 -30.74
CA TYR A 175 14.85 22.41 -29.71
C TYR A 175 14.22 22.89 -28.40
N LEU A 176 13.80 21.93 -27.57
CA LEU A 176 13.43 22.17 -26.19
C LEU A 176 14.70 22.43 -25.36
N PRO A 177 14.80 23.55 -24.63
CA PRO A 177 15.83 23.72 -23.61
C PRO A 177 15.77 22.56 -22.61
N CYS A 178 16.91 22.00 -22.22
CA CYS A 178 17.03 20.90 -21.26
C CYS A 178 16.50 21.21 -19.84
N ASN A 179 16.10 22.47 -19.60
CA ASN A 179 15.47 22.96 -18.37
C ASN A 179 14.00 23.38 -18.56
N PHE A 180 13.36 23.06 -19.69
CA PHE A 180 11.97 23.42 -19.94
C PHE A 180 11.02 22.69 -18.98
N VAL A 181 10.19 23.45 -18.30
CA VAL A 181 9.16 22.95 -17.38
C VAL A 181 7.81 23.19 -18.03
N VAL A 182 7.04 22.11 -18.21
CA VAL A 182 5.68 22.19 -18.77
C VAL A 182 4.80 23.05 -17.85
N PRO A 183 4.26 24.17 -18.34
CA PRO A 183 3.35 25.00 -17.56
C PRO A 183 2.04 24.24 -17.25
N ALA A 184 1.48 24.42 -16.05
CA ALA A 184 0.17 23.85 -15.71
C ALA A 184 -0.98 24.82 -16.05
N ARG A 185 -1.06 25.29 -17.30
CA ARG A 185 -2.08 26.23 -17.80
C ARG A 185 -2.48 25.87 -19.22
N ASP A 186 -3.70 26.21 -19.64
CA ASP A 186 -4.13 25.98 -21.02
C ASP A 186 -3.16 26.65 -22.02
N PRO A 187 -2.80 25.99 -23.14
CA PRO A 187 -3.27 24.68 -23.64
C PRO A 187 -2.54 23.44 -23.08
N TRP A 188 -1.67 23.61 -22.07
CA TRP A 188 -0.83 22.53 -21.51
C TRP A 188 -1.57 21.68 -20.47
N PRO A 189 -1.28 20.36 -20.40
CA PRO A 189 -1.96 19.46 -19.47
C PRO A 189 -1.69 19.83 -18.01
N LYS A 190 -2.77 20.09 -17.25
CA LYS A 190 -2.72 20.46 -15.82
C LYS A 190 -2.02 19.42 -14.94
N SER A 191 -1.91 18.18 -15.40
CA SER A 191 -1.21 17.08 -14.72
C SER A 191 0.32 17.15 -14.82
N ALA A 192 0.90 18.00 -15.67
CA ALA A 192 2.35 18.05 -15.93
C ALA A 192 3.15 18.91 -14.93
N GLY A 193 2.49 19.56 -13.97
CA GLY A 193 3.13 20.50 -13.04
C GLY A 193 4.25 19.86 -12.21
N SER A 194 5.46 20.42 -12.35
CA SER A 194 6.59 20.33 -11.41
C SER A 194 7.62 19.19 -11.57
N ARG A 195 7.85 18.64 -12.78
CA ARG A 195 9.08 17.86 -13.03
C ARG A 195 9.79 18.30 -14.30
N ARG A 196 11.11 18.49 -14.20
CA ARG A 196 12.03 18.75 -15.32
C ARG A 196 11.99 17.53 -16.25
N ALA A 197 11.78 17.76 -17.54
CA ALA A 197 12.00 16.74 -18.54
C ALA A 197 13.51 16.57 -18.73
N THR A 198 14.12 15.61 -18.03
CA THR A 198 15.45 15.12 -18.39
C THR A 198 15.24 14.09 -19.50
N LEU A 199 15.68 14.42 -20.71
CA LEU A 199 15.76 13.49 -21.84
C LEU A 199 16.74 12.35 -21.54
#